data_AF-A0A520YVK3-F1
#
_entry.id   AF-A0A520YVK3-F1
#
_cell.length_a   1.000
_cell.length_b   1.000
_cell.length_c   1.000
_cell.angle_alpha   90.00
_cell.angle_beta   90.00
_cell.angle_gamma   90.00
#
_symmetry.space_group_name_H-M   'P 1'
#
loop_
_entity.id
_entity.type
_entity.pdbx_description
1 polymer ?
#
loop_
_entity_poly.entity_id
_entity_poly.type
_entity_poly.pdbx_seq_one_letter_code
_entity_poly.pdbx_strand_id
1 'polypeptide(L)'
;MNWRISDEELPTWLHTTLTLLIVSVFTCLLIVPGIRAIRDGVLMPIMGPKFGFFLFGDHPLHGKLARLAGWSLVFLGLSFFGIGLNFCRWARGNYAIRIGLWMLWIGSISLYIFVARYAAQ
;
A
#
# COMPACT_ATOMS: atom_id res chain seq x y z
N MET A 1 -37.32 -7.62 -11.19
CA MET A 1 -36.72 -6.56 -10.35
C MET A 1 -35.23 -6.55 -10.62
N ASN A 2 -34.77 -5.64 -11.49
CA ASN A 2 -33.44 -5.67 -12.08
C ASN A 2 -32.50 -4.83 -11.20
N TRP A 3 -31.75 -5.47 -10.29
CA TRP A 3 -30.84 -4.80 -9.35
C TRP A 3 -29.54 -4.33 -10.01
N ARG A 4 -29.58 -3.81 -11.24
CA ARG A 4 -28.43 -3.16 -11.87
C ARG A 4 -28.36 -1.73 -11.37
N ILE A 5 -27.78 -1.53 -10.19
CA ILE A 5 -27.23 -0.23 -9.83
C ILE A 5 -26.08 0.00 -10.81
N SER A 6 -26.30 0.86 -11.81
CA SER A 6 -25.29 1.20 -12.81
C SER A 6 -24.31 2.17 -12.17
N ASP A 7 -23.00 1.87 -12.23
CA ASP A 7 -21.94 2.73 -11.71
C ASP A 7 -21.98 4.15 -12.30
N GLU A 8 -22.64 4.34 -13.44
CA GLU A 8 -22.82 5.63 -14.10
C GLU A 8 -23.83 6.54 -13.38
N GLU A 9 -24.82 5.98 -12.69
CA GLU A 9 -25.89 6.73 -12.00
C GLU A 9 -25.49 7.25 -10.62
N LEU A 10 -24.35 6.80 -10.07
CA LEU A 10 -23.91 7.25 -8.75
C LEU A 10 -23.45 8.72 -8.76
N PRO A 11 -23.82 9.51 -7.74
CA PRO A 11 -23.26 10.83 -7.51
C PRO A 11 -21.73 10.75 -7.37
N THR A 12 -21.02 11.72 -7.95
CA THR A 12 -19.54 11.75 -7.95
C THR A 12 -18.96 11.65 -6.55
N TRP A 13 -19.58 12.33 -5.56
CA TRP A 13 -19.13 12.29 -4.17
C TRP A 13 -19.29 10.90 -3.53
N LEU A 14 -20.36 10.17 -3.85
CA LEU A 14 -20.62 8.84 -3.29
C LEU A 14 -19.64 7.82 -3.91
N HIS A 15 -19.42 7.90 -5.22
CA HIS A 15 -18.43 7.09 -5.92
C HIS A 15 -17.01 7.31 -5.37
N THR A 16 -16.58 8.58 -5.18
CA THR A 16 -15.24 8.85 -4.62
C THR A 16 -15.12 8.38 -3.18
N THR A 17 -16.17 8.56 -2.37
CA THR A 17 -16.16 8.13 -0.96
C THR A 17 -16.04 6.61 -0.85
N LEU A 18 -16.82 5.85 -1.63
CA LEU A 18 -16.74 4.38 -1.67
C LEU A 18 -15.37 3.90 -2.14
N THR A 19 -14.82 4.52 -3.18
CA THR A 19 -13.51 4.16 -3.73
C THR A 19 -12.40 4.40 -2.69
N LEU A 20 -12.41 5.56 -2.03
CA LEU A 20 -11.46 5.90 -0.99
C LEU A 20 -11.62 5.02 0.25
N LEU A 21 -12.85 4.69 0.64
CA LEU A 21 -13.14 3.83 1.79
C LEU A 21 -12.52 2.44 1.58
N ILE A 22 -12.80 1.81 0.44
CA ILE A 22 -12.27 0.48 0.12
C ILE A 22 -10.74 0.49 0.13
N VAL A 23 -10.15 1.47 -0.54
CA VAL A 23 -8.70 1.58 -0.68
C VAL A 23 -8.03 1.92 0.66
N SER A 24 -8.68 2.72 1.51
CA SER A 24 -8.16 3.10 2.83
C SER A 24 -7.92 1.90 3.73
N VAL A 25 -8.75 0.85 3.65
CA VAL A 25 -8.55 -0.37 4.44
C VAL A 25 -7.22 -1.03 4.07
N PHE A 26 -6.96 -1.23 2.78
CA PHE A 26 -5.71 -1.82 2.30
C PHE A 26 -4.50 -0.92 2.58
N THR A 27 -4.65 0.39 2.42
CA THR A 27 -3.60 1.35 2.73
C THR A 27 -3.27 1.36 4.23
N CYS A 28 -4.26 1.36 5.11
CA CYS A 28 -4.04 1.35 6.56
C CYS A 28 -3.35 0.06 7.02
N LEU A 29 -3.73 -1.10 6.46
CA LEU A 29 -3.09 -2.38 6.76
C LEU A 29 -1.60 -2.39 6.43
N LEU A 30 -1.15 -1.57 5.47
CA LEU A 30 0.27 -1.47 5.06
C LEU A 30 1.00 -0.32 5.77
N ILE A 31 0.38 0.85 5.85
CA ILE A 31 1.00 2.06 6.41
C ILE A 31 1.18 1.95 7.93
N VAL A 32 0.19 1.42 8.66
CA VAL A 32 0.27 1.33 10.13
C VAL A 32 1.47 0.50 10.60
N PRO A 33 1.69 -0.75 10.12
CA PRO A 33 2.90 -1.49 10.49
C PRO A 33 4.17 -0.85 9.94
N GLY A 34 4.12 -0.21 8.76
CA GLY A 34 5.26 0.51 8.19
C GLY A 34 5.73 1.69 9.06
N ILE A 35 4.81 2.53 9.52
CA ILE A 35 5.10 3.66 10.41
C ILE A 35 5.64 3.17 11.76
N ARG A 36 5.04 2.11 12.33
CA ARG A 36 5.52 1.50 13.58
C ARG A 36 6.95 0.99 13.42
N ALA A 37 7.26 0.31 12.32
CA ALA A 37 8.62 -0.17 12.04
C ALA A 37 9.65 0.96 11.87
N ILE A 38 9.25 2.09 11.28
CA ILE A 38 10.11 3.28 11.16
C ILE A 38 10.40 3.87 12.54
N ARG A 39 9.36 4.01 13.38
CA ARG A 39 9.45 4.62 14.72
C ARG A 39 10.23 3.74 15.69
N ASP A 40 9.86 2.48 15.80
CA ASP A 40 10.36 1.57 16.82
C ASP A 40 11.67 0.89 16.37
N GLY A 41 11.98 0.94 15.06
CA GLY A 41 13.16 0.28 14.50
C GLY A 41 13.09 -1.25 14.60
N VAL A 42 11.89 -1.79 14.79
CA VAL A 42 11.60 -3.23 14.83
C VAL A 42 10.38 -3.48 13.96
N LEU A 43 10.50 -4.41 13.02
CA LEU A 43 9.37 -4.89 12.23
C LEU A 43 9.11 -6.34 12.63
N MET A 44 8.02 -6.55 13.37
CA MET A 44 7.50 -7.88 13.64
C MET A 44 6.93 -8.49 12.36
N PRO A 45 6.99 -9.82 12.19
CA PRO A 45 6.37 -10.48 11.05
C PRO A 45 4.89 -10.12 11.00
N ILE A 46 4.45 -9.59 9.86
CA ILE A 46 3.07 -9.14 9.66
C ILE A 46 2.20 -10.39 9.55
N MET A 47 1.57 -10.79 10.66
CA MET A 47 0.66 -11.93 10.67
C MET A 47 -0.56 -11.65 9.79
N GLY A 48 -0.72 -12.45 8.74
CA GLY A 48 -1.85 -12.41 7.80
C GLY A 48 -2.07 -13.77 7.13
N PRO A 49 -3.23 -14.00 6.49
CA PRO A 49 -3.57 -15.28 5.88
C PRO A 49 -2.63 -15.61 4.72
N LYS A 50 -1.57 -16.39 4.98
CA LYS A 50 -0.53 -16.92 4.06
C LYS A 50 0.22 -15.91 3.15
N PHE A 51 -0.27 -14.69 2.95
CA PHE A 51 0.39 -13.60 2.22
C PHE A 51 1.17 -12.64 3.14
N GLY A 52 0.76 -12.49 4.41
CA GLY A 52 1.44 -11.59 5.37
C GLY A 52 2.82 -12.10 5.81
N PHE A 53 2.96 -13.42 5.89
CA PHE A 53 4.23 -14.12 6.18
C PHE A 53 5.34 -13.89 5.13
N PHE A 54 5.01 -13.36 3.96
CA PHE A 54 5.91 -13.38 2.80
C PHE A 54 6.72 -12.09 2.60
N LEU A 55 6.43 -10.99 3.30
CA LEU A 55 7.02 -9.70 2.94
C LEU A 55 8.44 -9.47 3.48
N PHE A 56 8.77 -9.92 4.68
CA PHE A 56 10.15 -9.78 5.19
C PHE A 56 10.64 -11.02 5.94
N GLY A 57 9.91 -12.14 5.81
CA GLY A 57 10.23 -13.44 6.41
C GLY A 57 9.66 -13.64 7.82
N ASP A 58 9.96 -14.81 8.39
CA ASP A 58 9.50 -15.26 9.71
C ASP A 58 10.26 -14.61 10.88
N HIS A 59 11.37 -13.93 10.60
CA HIS A 59 12.22 -13.34 11.62
C HIS A 59 11.92 -11.85 11.81
N PRO A 60 11.90 -11.36 13.06
CA PRO A 60 11.75 -9.94 13.33
C PRO A 60 12.98 -9.17 12.81
N LEU A 61 12.75 -8.19 11.95
CA LEU A 61 13.80 -7.30 11.47
C LEU A 61 14.09 -6.24 12.53
N HIS A 62 15.37 -5.90 12.70
CA HIS A 62 15.83 -4.92 13.67
C HIS A 62 16.68 -3.82 13.02
N GLY A 63 16.67 -2.63 13.63
CA GLY A 63 17.55 -1.52 13.30
C GLY A 63 17.28 -0.89 11.93
N LYS A 64 18.34 -0.70 11.13
CA LYS A 64 18.25 -0.02 9.83
C LYS A 64 17.39 -0.78 8.81
N LEU A 65 17.45 -2.12 8.82
CA LEU A 65 16.67 -2.96 7.92
C LEU A 65 15.18 -2.89 8.22
N ALA A 66 14.79 -2.83 9.50
CA ALA A 66 13.40 -2.64 9.91
C ALA A 66 12.83 -1.29 9.43
N ARG A 67 13.63 -0.22 9.50
CA ARG A 67 13.22 1.11 9.01
C ARG A 67 13.06 1.11 7.49
N LEU A 68 13.98 0.48 6.75
CA LEU A 68 13.89 0.33 5.29
C LEU A 68 12.67 -0.49 4.86
N ALA A 69 12.39 -1.58 5.58
CA ALA A 69 11.19 -2.39 5.39
C ALA A 69 9.91 -1.59 5.67
N GLY A 70 9.93 -0.76 6.71
CA GLY A 70 8.83 0.17 7.01
C GLY A 70 8.59 1.20 5.90
N TRP A 71 9.64 1.77 5.30
CA TRP A 71 9.52 2.66 4.15
C TRP A 71 8.95 1.96 2.90
N SER A 72 9.35 0.71 2.65
CA SER A 72 8.77 -0.11 1.58
C SER A 72 7.25 -0.27 1.79
N LEU A 73 6.81 -0.63 2.99
CA LEU A 73 5.39 -0.75 3.34
C LEU A 73 4.62 0.56 3.18
N VAL A 74 5.20 1.69 3.58
CA VAL A 74 4.58 3.01 3.42
C VAL A 74 4.43 3.37 1.94
N PHE A 75 5.47 3.17 1.12
CA PHE A 75 5.40 3.42 -0.32
C PHE A 75 4.41 2.48 -1.02
N LEU A 76 4.35 1.22 -0.61
CA LEU A 76 3.35 0.28 -1.08
C LEU A 76 1.93 0.75 -0.71
N GLY A 77 1.69 1.14 0.53
CA GLY A 77 0.39 1.66 0.97
C GLY A 77 -0.05 2.92 0.23
N LEU A 78 0.88 3.86 -0.02
CA LEU A 78 0.64 5.06 -0.82
C LEU A 78 0.36 4.74 -2.29
N SER A 79 1.02 3.73 -2.84
CA SER A 79 0.76 3.28 -4.21
C SER A 79 -0.64 2.69 -4.37
N PHE A 80 -1.11 1.89 -3.41
CA PHE A 80 -2.51 1.43 -3.37
C PHE A 80 -3.48 2.59 -3.23
N PHE A 81 -3.15 3.58 -2.39
CA PHE A 81 -3.98 4.77 -2.21
C PHE A 81 -4.19 5.52 -3.53
N GLY A 82 -3.14 5.77 -4.29
CA GLY A 82 -3.30 6.46 -5.56
C GLY A 82 -3.88 5.61 -6.68
N ILE A 83 -3.80 4.27 -6.63
CA ILE A 83 -4.62 3.43 -7.52
C ILE A 83 -6.11 3.76 -7.28
N GLY A 84 -6.52 3.85 -6.02
CA GLY A 84 -7.87 4.31 -5.65
C GLY A 84 -8.21 5.70 -6.17
N LEU A 85 -7.26 6.64 -6.07
CA LEU A 85 -7.44 7.98 -6.65
C LEU A 85 -7.62 7.92 -8.17
N ASN A 86 -6.93 7.04 -8.90
CA ASN A 86 -7.07 6.90 -10.34
C ASN A 86 -8.46 6.40 -10.77
N PHE A 87 -9.16 5.66 -9.91
CA PHE A 87 -10.56 5.29 -10.13
C PHE A 87 -11.54 6.43 -9.82
N CYS A 88 -11.13 7.46 -9.07
CA CYS A 88 -11.99 8.62 -8.82
C CYS A 88 -12.21 9.41 -10.11
N ARG A 89 -13.47 9.72 -10.41
CA ARG A 89 -13.88 10.45 -11.63
C ARG A 89 -13.15 11.80 -11.81
N TRP A 90 -12.79 12.47 -10.71
CA TRP A 90 -12.05 13.75 -10.75
C TRP A 90 -10.57 13.61 -11.13
N ALA A 91 -9.94 12.45 -10.91
CA ALA A 91 -8.54 12.21 -11.28
C ALA A 91 -8.38 11.60 -12.69
N ARG A 92 -9.50 11.34 -13.38
CA ARG A 92 -9.56 10.69 -14.68
C ARG A 92 -8.84 11.55 -15.73
N GLY A 93 -7.58 11.22 -16.01
CA GLY A 93 -6.73 11.92 -16.98
C GLY A 93 -5.43 12.50 -16.42
N ASN A 94 -5.20 12.43 -15.11
CA ASN A 94 -3.97 12.98 -14.52
C ASN A 94 -2.80 11.99 -14.58
N TYR A 95 -2.07 12.03 -15.71
CA TYR A 95 -0.90 11.16 -15.95
C TYR A 95 0.20 11.32 -14.90
N ALA A 96 0.33 12.50 -14.27
CA ALA A 96 1.33 12.74 -13.23
C ALA A 96 1.09 11.85 -11.99
N ILE A 97 -0.16 11.70 -11.56
CA ILE A 97 -0.53 10.80 -10.45
C ILE A 97 -0.17 9.36 -10.85
N ARG A 98 -0.51 8.95 -12.06
CA ARG A 98 -0.23 7.59 -12.54
C ARG A 98 1.26 7.26 -12.57
N ILE A 99 2.09 8.18 -13.06
CA ILE A 99 3.55 8.03 -13.08
C ILE A 99 4.11 8.01 -11.65
N GLY A 100 3.67 8.93 -10.79
CA GLY A 100 4.08 8.97 -9.38
C GLY A 100 3.79 7.65 -8.65
N LEU A 101 2.67 7.00 -8.96
CA LEU A 101 2.32 5.71 -8.37
C LEU A 101 3.22 4.58 -8.82
N TRP A 102 3.55 4.52 -10.12
CA TRP A 102 4.52 3.55 -10.62
C TRP A 102 5.90 3.76 -9.98
N MET A 103 6.34 5.01 -9.79
CA MET A 103 7.60 5.32 -9.12
C MET A 103 7.60 4.88 -7.65
N LEU A 104 6.50 5.10 -6.92
CA LEU A 104 6.33 4.62 -5.54
C LEU A 104 6.32 3.08 -5.48
N TRP A 105 5.67 2.44 -6.46
CA TRP A 105 5.63 0.97 -6.55
C TRP A 105 7.02 0.38 -6.80
N ILE A 106 7.76 0.95 -7.75
CA ILE A 106 9.16 0.58 -8.05
C ILE A 106 10.03 0.78 -6.82
N GLY A 107 9.94 1.95 -6.16
CA GLY A 107 10.70 2.24 -4.95
C GLY A 107 10.41 1.25 -3.82
N SER A 108 9.13 0.89 -3.63
CA SER A 108 8.72 -0.14 -2.68
C SER A 108 9.37 -1.49 -2.97
N ILE A 109 9.35 -1.93 -4.23
CA ILE A 109 9.94 -3.21 -4.64
C ILE A 109 11.46 -3.20 -4.51
N SER A 110 12.12 -2.10 -4.89
CA SER A 110 13.57 -1.98 -4.75
C SER A 110 14.00 -2.09 -3.28
N LEU A 111 13.29 -1.41 -2.38
CA LEU A 111 13.53 -1.49 -0.94
C LEU A 111 13.24 -2.90 -0.39
N TYR A 112 12.16 -3.52 -0.85
CA TYR A 112 11.84 -4.91 -0.50
C TYR A 112 12.96 -5.87 -0.90
N ILE A 113 13.41 -5.83 -2.16
CA ILE A 113 14.48 -6.70 -2.66
C ILE A 113 15.78 -6.46 -1.91
N PHE A 114 16.10 -5.19 -1.62
CA PHE A 114 17.27 -4.83 -0.83
C PHE A 114 17.18 -5.49 0.54
N VAL A 115 16.12 -5.24 1.29
CA VAL A 115 15.94 -5.81 2.63
C VAL A 115 15.94 -7.34 2.60
N ALA A 116 15.26 -7.97 1.64
CA ALA A 116 15.23 -9.42 1.51
C ALA A 116 16.62 -10.01 1.24
N ARG A 117 17.47 -9.33 0.47
CA ARG A 117 18.87 -9.76 0.26
C ARG A 117 19.73 -9.65 1.50
N TYR A 118 19.59 -8.58 2.28
CA TYR A 118 20.38 -8.36 3.49
C TYR A 118 19.86 -9.11 4.71
N ALA A 119 18.58 -9.47 4.74
CA ALA A 119 17.99 -10.30 5.80
C ALA A 119 18.23 -11.81 5.60
N ALA A 120 18.63 -12.23 4.39
CA ALA A 120 18.97 -13.62 4.06
C ALA A 120 20.46 -13.96 4.27
N GLN A 121 21.29 -12.99 4.66
CA GLN A 121 22.70 -13.16 5.03
C GLN A 121 22.84 -13.22 6.55
#